data_AF-A0A3S3RAG3-F1
#
_entry.id   AF-A0A3S3RAG3-F1
#
_cell.length_a   1.000
_cell.length_b   1.000
_cell.length_c   1.000
_cell.angle_alpha   90.00
_cell.angle_beta   90.00
_cell.angle_gamma   90.00
#
_symmetry.space_group_name_H-M   'P 1'
#
loop_
_entity.id
_entity.type
_entity.pdbx_description
1 polymer ?
#
loop_
_entity_poly.entity_id
_entity_poly.type
_entity_poly.pdbx_seq_one_letter_code
_entity_poly.pdbx_strand_id
1 'polypeptide(L)'
;IQVYRIVESLGATEGAPAAGLADVIVDITTTGSTLRANHLKVLGDGTILKSQACLVASRKQRDAADEARLRAIAAKMGALVA
;
A
#
# COMPACT_ATOMS: atom_id res chain seq x y z
N ILE A 1 23.58 13.44 11.54
CA ILE A 1 23.46 12.09 12.15
C ILE A 1 22.35 11.38 11.38
N GLN A 2 22.63 10.23 10.78
CA GLN A 2 21.62 9.43 10.08
C GLN A 2 20.90 8.58 11.13
N VAL A 3 19.60 8.83 11.32
CA VAL A 3 18.83 8.29 12.46
C VAL A 3 18.29 6.88 12.18
N TYR A 4 18.33 6.43 10.92
CA TYR A 4 17.92 5.10 10.50
C TYR A 4 18.69 4.65 9.24
N ARG A 5 18.64 3.34 8.96
CA ARG A 5 19.11 2.71 7.73
C ARG A 5 17.97 1.92 7.12
N ILE A 6 17.76 2.06 5.81
CA ILE A 6 16.81 1.21 5.08
C ILE A 6 17.50 -0.12 4.80
N VAL A 7 16.83 -1.21 5.15
CA VAL A 7 17.22 -2.58 4.81
C VAL A 7 16.17 -3.09 3.84
N GLU A 8 16.59 -3.49 2.65
CA GLU A 8 15.67 -4.01 1.64
C GLU A 8 15.15 -5.38 2.05
N SER A 9 13.84 -5.60 1.86
CA SER A 9 13.17 -6.89 2.07
C SER A 9 12.56 -7.33 0.73
N LEU A 10 12.78 -8.59 0.36
CA LEU A 10 12.24 -9.19 -0.87
C LEU A 10 10.89 -9.91 -0.63
N GLY A 11 10.27 -9.70 0.54
CA GLY A 11 9.07 -10.38 1.00
C GLY A 11 9.26 -11.00 2.39
N ALA A 12 8.16 -11.49 2.98
CA ALA A 12 8.12 -11.96 4.36
C ALA A 12 8.77 -10.96 5.33
N THR A 13 8.45 -9.67 5.15
CA THR A 13 9.12 -8.56 5.82
C THR A 13 9.01 -8.69 7.35
N GLU A 14 7.95 -9.32 7.85
CA GLU A 14 7.73 -9.61 9.27
C GLU A 14 8.79 -10.52 9.92
N GLY A 15 9.55 -11.28 9.12
CA GLY A 15 10.66 -12.10 9.63
C GLY A 15 11.94 -11.31 9.89
N ALA A 16 12.08 -10.10 9.33
CA ALA A 16 13.33 -9.32 9.44
C ALA A 16 13.75 -9.01 10.89
N PRO A 17 12.84 -8.67 11.83
CA PRO A 17 13.20 -8.48 13.23
C PRO A 17 13.72 -9.73 13.91
N ALA A 18 13.05 -10.88 13.70
CA ALA A 18 13.46 -12.15 14.29
C ALA A 18 14.81 -12.64 13.75
N ALA A 19 15.14 -12.30 12.50
CA ALA A 19 16.42 -12.59 11.87
C ALA A 19 17.54 -11.60 12.24
N GLY A 20 17.25 -10.57 13.03
CA GLY A 20 18.23 -9.53 13.40
C GLY A 20 18.65 -8.62 12.25
N LEU A 21 17.87 -8.57 11.17
CA LEU A 21 18.15 -7.76 9.98
C LEU A 21 17.65 -6.32 10.11
N ALA A 22 16.59 -6.10 10.89
CA ALA A 22 16.00 -4.78 11.09
C ALA A 22 15.32 -4.67 12.47
N ASP A 23 15.37 -3.51 13.11
CA ASP A 23 14.70 -3.27 14.39
C ASP A 23 13.19 -3.04 14.23
N VAL A 24 12.78 -2.45 13.10
CA VAL A 24 11.40 -2.09 12.76
C VAL A 24 11.15 -2.36 11.28
N ILE A 25 9.91 -2.72 10.94
CA ILE A 25 9.48 -2.92 9.55
C ILE A 25 8.43 -1.88 9.15
N VAL A 26 8.34 -1.63 7.85
CA VAL A 26 7.27 -0.85 7.24
C VAL A 26 6.64 -1.75 6.18
N ASP A 27 5.38 -2.11 6.39
CA ASP A 27 4.65 -3.01 5.50
C ASP A 27 3.17 -2.63 5.44
N ILE A 28 2.49 -3.05 4.38
CA ILE A 28 1.04 -2.89 4.24
C ILE A 28 0.32 -3.92 5.07
N THR A 29 -0.72 -3.51 5.79
CA THR A 29 -1.52 -4.44 6.59
C THR A 29 -3.00 -4.09 6.53
N THR A 30 -3.86 -5.10 6.68
CA THR A 30 -5.32 -4.94 6.76
C THR A 30 -5.82 -5.37 8.14
N THR A 31 -5.81 -6.68 8.43
CA THR A 31 -6.30 -7.22 9.70
C THR A 31 -5.20 -7.33 10.77
N GLY A 32 -3.93 -7.15 10.38
CA GLY A 32 -2.77 -7.38 11.24
C GLY A 32 -2.50 -8.85 11.59
N SER A 33 -3.13 -9.82 10.91
CA SER A 33 -2.94 -11.25 11.21
C SER A 33 -1.48 -11.69 11.05
N THR A 34 -0.81 -11.27 9.98
CA THR A 34 0.59 -11.65 9.71
C THR A 34 1.56 -11.03 10.71
N LEU A 35 1.31 -9.77 11.11
CA LEU A 35 2.07 -9.11 12.19
C LEU A 35 1.96 -9.90 13.50
N ARG A 36 0.73 -10.24 13.92
CA ARG A 36 0.50 -11.00 15.17
C ARG A 36 1.12 -12.39 15.12
N ALA A 37 1.07 -13.07 13.99
CA ALA A 37 1.70 -14.38 13.80
C ALA A 37 3.24 -14.34 13.98
N ASN A 38 3.85 -13.16 13.79
CA ASN A 38 5.28 -12.92 13.99
C ASN A 38 5.59 -12.11 15.26
N HIS A 39 4.65 -12.06 16.22
CA HIS A 39 4.79 -11.32 17.48
C HIS A 39 5.04 -9.81 17.32
N LEU A 40 4.56 -9.23 16.22
CA LEU A 40 4.65 -7.81 15.92
C LEU A 40 3.33 -7.08 16.19
N LYS A 41 3.43 -5.76 16.32
CA LYS A 41 2.29 -4.84 16.45
C LYS A 41 2.53 -3.57 15.66
N VAL A 42 1.44 -2.92 15.26
CA VAL A 42 1.49 -1.56 14.71
C VAL A 42 1.81 -0.59 15.86
N LEU A 43 2.70 0.37 15.63
CA LEU A 43 3.00 1.44 16.60
C LEU A 43 1.82 2.42 16.68
N GLY A 44 1.63 3.07 17.84
CA GLY A 44 0.48 3.95 18.07
C GLY A 44 0.35 5.10 17.06
N ASP A 45 1.49 5.62 16.62
CA ASP A 45 1.66 6.63 15.56
C ASP A 45 2.25 6.05 14.26
N GLY A 46 2.30 4.72 14.14
CA GLY A 46 2.96 4.01 13.04
C GLY A 46 2.16 3.92 11.74
N THR A 47 0.96 4.53 11.67
CA THR A 47 0.19 4.56 10.43
C THR A 47 0.68 5.68 9.54
N ILE A 48 1.37 5.32 8.45
CA ILE A 48 1.89 6.28 7.48
C ILE A 48 0.78 6.72 6.51
N LEU A 49 0.04 5.76 5.95
CA LEU A 49 -1.01 6.01 4.96
C LEU A 49 -2.14 4.97 5.09
N LYS A 50 -3.39 5.43 5.05
CA LYS A 50 -4.54 4.56 4.81
C LYS A 50 -4.71 4.38 3.31
N SER A 51 -4.48 3.16 2.83
CA SER A 51 -4.57 2.84 1.40
C SER A 51 -5.91 2.22 1.03
N GLN A 52 -6.33 2.45 -0.20
CA GLN A 52 -7.47 1.77 -0.84
C GLN A 52 -7.18 1.60 -2.33
N ALA A 53 -7.94 0.73 -3.00
CA ALA A 53 -7.87 0.64 -4.46
C ALA A 53 -8.39 1.94 -5.09
N CYS A 54 -7.66 2.47 -6.07
CA CYS A 54 -8.00 3.72 -6.76
C CYS A 54 -8.05 3.49 -8.27
N LEU A 55 -9.12 3.95 -8.92
CA LEU A 55 -9.12 4.09 -10.38
C LEU A 55 -8.32 5.33 -10.76
N VAL A 56 -7.21 5.14 -11.47
CA VAL A 56 -6.32 6.24 -11.90
C VAL A 56 -6.22 6.30 -13.41
N ALA A 57 -6.12 7.52 -13.95
CA ALA A 57 -5.97 7.76 -15.38
C ALA A 57 -4.76 8.65 -15.68
N SER A 58 -4.02 8.32 -16.74
CA SER A 58 -2.95 9.18 -17.27
C SER A 58 -3.50 10.57 -17.65
N ARG A 59 -2.70 11.61 -17.36
CA ARG A 59 -2.98 13.01 -17.74
C ARG A 59 -2.60 13.34 -19.19
N LYS A 60 -2.05 12.38 -19.92
CA LYS A 60 -1.71 12.56 -21.34
C LYS A 60 -2.99 12.71 -22.17
N GLN A 61 -2.86 13.43 -23.28
CA GLN A 61 -3.97 13.63 -24.21
C GLN A 61 -4.38 12.29 -24.84
N ARG A 62 -5.68 12.08 -25.01
CA ARG A 62 -6.30 10.89 -25.58
C ARG A 62 -7.14 11.27 -26.78
N ASP A 63 -7.34 10.34 -27.70
CA ASP A 63 -8.37 10.52 -28.70
C ASP A 63 -9.78 10.46 -28.07
N ALA A 64 -10.78 10.89 -28.83
CA ALA A 64 -12.14 11.00 -28.34
C ALA A 64 -12.75 9.64 -27.96
N ALA A 65 -12.37 8.55 -28.64
CA ALA A 65 -12.92 7.23 -28.40
C ALA A 65 -12.39 6.63 -27.09
N ASP A 66 -11.10 6.78 -26.83
CA ASP A 66 -10.46 6.35 -25.58
C ASP A 66 -10.95 7.20 -24.39
N GLU A 67 -11.07 8.52 -24.55
CA GLU A 67 -11.63 9.41 -23.53
C GLU A 67 -13.08 9.03 -23.17
N ALA A 68 -13.92 8.72 -24.16
CA ALA A 68 -15.29 8.27 -23.92
C ALA A 68 -15.34 6.93 -23.17
N ARG A 69 -14.44 5.98 -23.52
CA ARG A 69 -14.33 4.69 -22.84
C ARG A 69 -13.89 4.86 -21.38
N LEU A 70 -12.92 5.73 -21.11
CA LEU A 70 -12.47 6.03 -19.75
C LEU A 70 -13.63 6.57 -18.89
N ARG A 71 -14.38 7.54 -19.42
CA ARG A 71 -15.56 8.11 -18.73
C ARG A 71 -16.61 7.05 -18.44
N ALA A 72 -16.86 6.14 -19.37
CA ALA A 72 -17.81 5.05 -19.17
C ALA A 72 -17.37 4.08 -18.05
N ILE A 73 -16.07 3.74 -17.97
CA ILE A 73 -15.53 2.92 -16.88
C ILE A 73 -15.66 3.65 -15.54
N ALA A 74 -15.28 4.93 -15.49
CA ALA A 74 -15.37 5.75 -14.28
C ALA A 74 -16.81 5.86 -13.76
N ALA A 75 -17.79 6.07 -14.65
CA ALA A 75 -19.21 6.13 -14.29
C ALA A 75 -19.72 4.79 -13.71
N LYS A 76 -19.35 3.67 -14.34
CA LYS A 76 -19.73 2.33 -13.85
C LYS A 76 -19.11 2.02 -12.49
N MET A 77 -17.84 2.34 -12.30
CA MET A 77 -17.16 2.17 -11.01
C MET A 77 -17.78 3.06 -9.93
N GLY A 78 -18.09 4.32 -10.24
CA GLY A 78 -18.74 5.24 -9.32
C GLY A 78 -20.10 4.75 -8.84
N ALA A 79 -20.89 4.11 -9.70
CA ALA A 79 -22.20 3.55 -9.34
C ALA A 79 -22.13 2.30 -8.44
N LEU A 80 -20.99 1.60 -8.40
CA LEU A 80 -20.79 0.40 -7.58
C LEU A 80 -20.19 0.69 -6.20
N VAL A 81 -19.57 1.85 -6.04
CA VAL A 81 -18.79 2.22 -4.84
C VAL A 81 -19.50 3.31 -4.02
N ALA A 82 -20.58 3.89 -4.52
CA ALA A 82 -21.49 4.78 -3.77
C ALA A 82 -22.46 3.98 -2.91
#